data_AF-A0A944EG28-F1
#
_entry.id   AF-A0A944EG28-F1
#
_cell.length_a   1.000
_cell.length_b   1.000
_cell.length_c   1.000
_cell.angle_alpha   90.00
_cell.angle_beta   90.00
_cell.angle_gamma   90.00
#
_symmetry.space_group_name_H-M   'P 1'
#
loop_
_entity.id
_entity.type
_entity.pdbx_description
1 polymer ?
#
loop_
_entity_poly.entity_id
_entity_poly.type
_entity_poly.pdbx_seq_one_letter_code
_entity_poly.pdbx_strand_id
1 'polypeptide(L)'
;MAVRYTRELLDEAARETTSFDDAVRWCGGNPTPGSRRYLRAKMAEAGIDTSHFTPARVRHTEETLRELVACSRSVAEVVRRLGINPVGGNQAHIGRRIAALRIDTSHFLRAPRGRPKGALGNRLVLGSPADGRIPGERLRRELLGAGIEESCAICGTGTEWNGKPLRLEVDHRNGDWWDNRPSNLRLLCPNCHAVTDTYRGRNRRGAA
;
A
#
# COMPACT_ATOMS: atom_id res chain seq x y z
N MET A 1 7.80 43.67 2.63
CA MET A 1 7.08 42.43 2.28
C MET A 1 5.65 42.59 2.75
N ALA A 2 4.66 42.58 1.85
CA ALA A 2 3.26 42.73 2.24
C ALA A 2 2.87 41.55 3.16
N VAL A 3 2.43 41.88 4.38
CA VAL A 3 1.98 40.87 5.33
C VAL A 3 0.70 40.26 4.77
N ARG A 4 0.77 39.00 4.33
CA ARG A 4 -0.34 38.29 3.68
C ARG A 4 -1.57 38.08 4.59
N TYR A 5 -1.38 38.17 5.91
CA TYR A 5 -2.42 38.00 6.92
C TYR A 5 -2.32 39.12 7.94
N THR A 6 -3.05 40.21 7.74
CA THR A 6 -3.20 41.26 8.75
C THR A 6 -4.18 40.82 9.83
N ARG A 7 -4.11 41.42 11.02
CA ARG A 7 -5.01 41.07 12.12
C ARG A 7 -6.46 41.34 11.74
N GLU A 8 -6.71 42.44 11.02
CA GLU A 8 -8.02 42.86 10.55
C GLU A 8 -8.61 41.85 9.57
N LEU A 9 -7.81 41.36 8.63
CA LEU A 9 -8.23 40.34 7.66
C LEU A 9 -8.57 39.01 8.34
N LEU A 10 -7.79 38.62 9.35
CA LEU A 10 -8.02 37.38 10.10
C LEU A 10 -9.25 37.48 11.01
N ASP A 11 -9.51 38.65 11.59
CA ASP A 11 -10.69 38.90 12.44
C ASP A 11 -11.97 38.86 11.59
N GLU A 12 -11.95 39.53 10.44
CA GLU A 12 -13.06 39.50 9.48
C GLU A 12 -13.30 38.06 8.98
N ALA A 13 -12.25 37.32 8.62
CA ALA A 13 -12.36 35.92 8.24
C ALA A 13 -12.95 35.04 9.36
N ALA A 14 -12.61 35.33 10.62
CA ALA A 14 -13.13 34.58 11.76
C ALA A 14 -14.62 34.87 12.04
N ARG A 15 -15.09 36.10 11.82
CA ARG A 15 -16.51 36.44 11.98
C ARG A 15 -17.38 35.90 10.85
N GLU A 16 -16.91 36.01 9.62
CA GLU A 16 -17.71 35.71 8.42
C GLU A 16 -17.71 34.21 8.04
N THR A 17 -16.93 33.39 8.74
CA THR A 17 -16.82 31.95 8.43
C THR A 17 -16.98 31.06 9.65
N THR A 18 -17.36 29.81 9.40
CA THR A 18 -17.62 28.80 10.44
C THR A 18 -16.67 27.60 10.33
N SER A 19 -15.64 27.67 9.49
CA SER A 19 -14.70 26.58 9.24
C SER A 19 -13.34 27.12 8.77
N PHE A 20 -12.26 26.43 9.16
CA PHE A 20 -10.91 26.75 8.66
C PHE A 20 -10.77 26.57 7.14
N ASP A 21 -11.58 25.71 6.51
CA ASP A 21 -11.56 25.59 5.04
C ASP A 21 -12.12 26.85 4.38
N ASP A 22 -13.21 27.41 4.94
CA ASP A 22 -13.87 28.62 4.43
C ASP A 22 -13.06 29.86 4.78
N ALA A 23 -12.47 29.93 5.97
CA ALA A 23 -11.55 31.01 6.35
C ALA A 23 -10.31 31.05 5.44
N VAL A 24 -9.79 29.90 4.99
CA VAL A 24 -8.69 29.86 4.03
C VAL A 24 -9.13 30.39 2.66
N ARG A 25 -10.34 30.05 2.20
CA ARG A 25 -10.91 30.58 0.96
C ARG A 25 -11.16 32.08 1.04
N TRP A 26 -11.67 32.55 2.18
CA TRP A 26 -11.90 33.97 2.47
C TRP A 26 -10.63 34.79 2.34
N CYS A 27 -9.52 34.30 2.89
CA CYS A 27 -8.20 34.93 2.76
C CYS A 27 -7.53 34.72 1.37
N GLY A 28 -8.27 34.28 0.35
CA GLY A 28 -7.76 34.08 -1.01
C GLY A 28 -6.82 32.87 -1.18
N GLY A 29 -6.89 31.89 -0.28
CA GLY A 29 -6.08 30.68 -0.29
C GLY A 29 -6.85 29.43 -0.74
N ASN A 30 -6.09 28.39 -1.09
CA ASN A 30 -6.65 27.06 -1.35
C ASN A 30 -6.57 26.18 -0.09
N PRO A 31 -7.68 25.58 0.37
CA PRO A 31 -7.72 24.79 1.60
C PRO A 31 -6.95 23.47 1.44
N THR A 32 -5.76 23.46 2.03
CA THR A 32 -4.87 22.31 2.20
C THR A 32 -4.58 22.07 3.69
N PRO A 33 -4.12 20.87 4.10
CA PRO A 33 -3.70 20.62 5.49
C PRO A 33 -2.67 21.64 6.02
N GLY A 34 -1.75 22.08 5.16
CA GLY A 34 -0.74 23.09 5.51
C GLY A 34 -1.34 24.49 5.68
N SER A 35 -2.17 24.94 4.73
CA SER A 35 -2.80 26.27 4.80
C SER A 35 -3.70 26.44 6.02
N ARG A 36 -4.49 25.42 6.39
CA ARG A 36 -5.31 25.43 7.60
C ARG A 36 -4.47 25.55 8.87
N ARG A 37 -3.40 24.76 8.95
CA ARG A 37 -2.47 24.78 10.10
C ARG A 37 -1.83 26.17 10.23
N TYR A 38 -1.41 26.74 9.11
CA TYR A 38 -0.80 28.06 9.06
C TYR A 38 -1.79 29.16 9.49
N LEU A 39 -3.01 29.14 8.94
CA LEU A 39 -4.06 30.11 9.28
C LEU A 39 -4.46 30.01 10.76
N ARG A 40 -4.64 28.80 11.29
CA ARG A 40 -4.93 28.57 12.71
C ARG A 40 -3.81 29.12 13.61
N ALA A 41 -2.55 28.90 13.26
CA ALA A 41 -1.42 29.45 14.02
C ALA A 41 -1.44 30.98 14.01
N LYS A 42 -1.78 31.60 12.88
CA LYS A 42 -1.86 33.07 12.76
C LYS A 42 -3.05 33.68 13.50
N MET A 43 -4.22 33.04 13.47
CA MET A 43 -5.38 33.47 14.27
C MET A 43 -5.10 33.36 15.77
N ALA A 44 -4.41 32.30 16.22
CA ALA A 44 -3.99 32.14 17.61
C ALA A 44 -2.95 33.18 18.04
N GLU A 45 -1.93 33.45 17.20
CA GLU A 45 -0.92 34.49 17.42
C GLU A 45 -1.53 35.89 17.53
N ALA A 46 -2.61 36.14 16.77
CA ALA A 46 -3.37 37.39 16.81
C ALA A 46 -4.42 37.47 17.93
N GLY A 47 -4.60 36.41 18.73
CA GLY A 47 -5.57 36.34 19.81
C GLY A 47 -7.04 36.33 19.35
N ILE A 48 -7.31 35.86 18.14
CA ILE A 48 -8.66 35.84 17.56
C ILE A 48 -9.38 34.57 18.02
N ASP A 49 -10.60 34.73 18.54
CA ASP A 49 -11.43 33.59 18.93
C ASP A 49 -11.91 32.83 17.69
N THR A 50 -11.65 31.53 17.68
CA THR A 50 -12.06 30.58 16.62
C THR A 50 -12.75 29.35 17.22
N SER A 51 -13.24 29.47 18.45
CA SER A 51 -13.92 28.39 19.17
C SER A 51 -15.22 27.94 18.48
N HIS A 52 -15.89 28.86 17.77
CA HIS A 52 -17.09 28.59 16.96
C HIS A 52 -16.80 27.88 15.65
N PHE A 53 -15.53 27.73 15.24
CA PHE A 53 -15.19 27.03 14.02
C PHE A 53 -15.48 25.54 14.16
N THR A 54 -16.30 25.01 13.26
CA THR A 54 -16.59 23.59 13.20
C THR A 54 -15.29 22.80 12.92
N PRO A 55 -14.95 21.79 13.75
CA PRO A 55 -13.79 20.97 13.49
C PRO A 55 -13.97 20.24 12.15
N ALA A 56 -12.85 20.07 11.43
CA ALA A 56 -12.83 19.30 10.18
C ALA A 56 -13.53 17.96 10.41
N ARG A 57 -14.59 17.68 9.62
CA ARG A 57 -15.51 16.53 9.72
C ARG A 57 -14.86 15.36 10.46
N VAL A 58 -15.17 15.22 11.75
CA VAL A 58 -14.77 14.05 12.53
C VAL A 58 -15.44 12.86 11.85
N ARG A 59 -14.64 12.05 11.15
CA ARG A 59 -15.16 10.96 10.31
C ARG A 59 -15.85 9.86 11.13
N HIS A 60 -15.61 9.83 12.44
CA HIS A 60 -16.21 8.89 13.38
C HIS A 60 -16.11 9.43 14.80
N THR A 61 -17.23 9.61 15.50
CA THR A 61 -17.24 9.82 16.96
C THR A 61 -17.20 8.47 17.67
N GLU A 62 -16.95 8.48 18.98
CA GLU A 62 -17.02 7.25 19.77
C GLU A 62 -18.44 6.64 19.74
N GLU A 63 -19.49 7.47 19.86
CA GLU A 63 -20.87 6.97 19.82
C GLU A 63 -21.16 6.27 18.49
N THR A 64 -20.81 6.92 17.38
CA THR A 64 -21.01 6.35 16.03
C THR A 64 -20.23 5.05 15.85
N LEU A 65 -19.01 4.93 16.39
CA LEU A 65 -18.26 3.68 16.33
C LEU A 65 -18.94 2.56 17.12
N ARG A 66 -19.48 2.85 18.31
CA ARG A 66 -20.19 1.85 19.13
C ARG A 66 -21.43 1.32 18.41
N GLU A 67 -22.24 2.22 17.85
CA GLU A 67 -23.44 1.86 17.08
C GLU A 67 -23.08 1.00 15.85
N LEU A 68 -22.09 1.43 15.09
CA LEU A 68 -21.69 0.72 13.87
C LEU A 68 -21.04 -0.62 14.16
N VAL A 69 -20.27 -0.75 15.26
CA VAL A 69 -19.70 -2.02 15.69
C VAL A 69 -20.82 -2.97 16.12
N ALA A 70 -21.82 -2.52 16.89
CA ALA A 70 -22.95 -3.35 17.29
C ALA A 70 -23.72 -3.93 16.09
N CYS A 71 -23.88 -3.14 15.03
CA CYS A 71 -24.61 -3.54 13.82
C CYS A 71 -23.75 -4.21 12.73
N SER A 72 -22.45 -4.41 12.95
CA SER A 72 -21.52 -4.97 11.95
C SER A 72 -20.96 -6.32 12.36
N ARG A 73 -20.49 -7.10 11.38
CA ARG A 73 -19.86 -8.41 11.59
C ARG A 73 -18.36 -8.40 11.31
N SER A 74 -17.80 -7.27 10.88
CA SER A 74 -16.37 -7.09 10.62
C SER A 74 -15.96 -5.62 10.63
N VAL A 75 -14.68 -5.32 10.89
CA VAL A 75 -14.13 -3.95 10.77
C VAL A 75 -14.28 -3.40 9.35
N ALA A 76 -14.20 -4.26 8.32
CA ALA A 76 -14.42 -3.86 6.94
C ALA A 76 -15.85 -3.33 6.70
N GLU A 77 -16.83 -3.93 7.36
CA GLU A 77 -18.23 -3.50 7.30
C GLU A 77 -18.44 -2.18 8.05
N VAL A 78 -17.85 -2.03 9.23
CA VAL A 78 -17.85 -0.74 9.96
C VAL A 78 -17.30 0.38 9.08
N VAL A 79 -16.16 0.14 8.41
CA VAL A 79 -15.53 1.10 7.50
C VAL A 79 -16.45 1.45 6.32
N ARG A 80 -17.13 0.47 5.72
CA ARG A 80 -18.10 0.73 4.64
C ARG A 80 -19.30 1.53 5.14
N ARG A 81 -19.84 1.23 6.32
CA ARG A 81 -20.97 1.95 6.92
C ARG A 81 -20.61 3.38 7.35
N LEU A 82 -19.34 3.64 7.67
CA LEU A 82 -18.79 4.98 7.85
C LEU A 82 -18.68 5.78 6.54
N GLY A 83 -19.04 5.20 5.39
CA GLY A 83 -18.87 5.82 4.07
C GLY A 83 -17.40 5.91 3.64
N ILE A 84 -16.51 5.14 4.25
CA ILE A 84 -15.08 5.12 3.94
C ILE A 84 -14.80 3.93 3.03
N ASN A 85 -14.07 4.15 1.94
CA ASN A 85 -13.62 3.06 1.09
C ASN A 85 -12.61 2.17 1.87
N PRO A 86 -12.81 0.84 1.90
CA PRO A 86 -11.96 -0.11 2.62
C PRO A 86 -10.63 -0.37 1.90
N VAL A 87 -9.93 0.69 1.50
CA VAL A 87 -8.63 0.68 0.82
C VAL A 87 -7.59 1.43 1.67
N GLY A 88 -6.31 1.22 1.41
CA GLY A 88 -5.25 2.09 1.95
C GLY A 88 -5.14 2.16 3.48
N GLY A 89 -5.19 1.03 4.20
CA GLY A 89 -4.95 0.99 5.65
C GLY A 89 -6.08 1.56 6.52
N ASN A 90 -7.18 2.03 5.94
CA ASN A 90 -8.34 2.57 6.67
C ASN A 90 -8.93 1.56 7.67
N GLN A 91 -9.01 0.29 7.29
CA GLN A 91 -9.46 -0.79 8.19
C GLN A 91 -8.55 -0.94 9.41
N ALA A 92 -7.23 -0.86 9.21
CA ALA A 92 -6.28 -0.95 10.32
C ALA A 92 -6.38 0.27 11.25
N HIS A 93 -6.62 1.47 10.68
CA HIS A 93 -6.81 2.69 11.47
C HIS A 93 -8.08 2.62 12.34
N ILE A 94 -9.22 2.28 11.75
CA ILE A 94 -10.49 2.13 12.49
C ILE A 94 -10.41 0.98 13.50
N GLY A 95 -9.79 -0.14 13.14
CA GLY A 95 -9.56 -1.26 14.06
C GLY A 95 -8.74 -0.86 15.29
N ARG A 96 -7.67 -0.08 15.12
CA ARG A 96 -6.89 0.47 16.25
C ARG A 96 -7.73 1.40 17.12
N ARG A 97 -8.60 2.22 16.53
CA ARG A 97 -9.47 3.13 17.27
C ARG A 97 -10.50 2.37 18.11
N ILE A 98 -11.17 1.36 17.54
CA ILE A 98 -12.11 0.47 18.23
C ILE A 98 -11.42 -0.21 19.43
N ALA A 99 -10.21 -0.74 19.23
CA ALA A 99 -9.43 -1.36 20.30
C ALA A 99 -9.05 -0.37 21.41
N ALA A 100 -8.63 0.85 21.05
CA ALA A 100 -8.29 1.89 22.02
C ALA A 100 -9.50 2.32 22.87
N LEU A 101 -10.70 2.33 22.28
CA LEU A 101 -11.97 2.65 22.94
C LEU A 101 -12.57 1.45 23.70
N ARG A 102 -11.90 0.28 23.66
CA ARG A 102 -12.34 -0.97 24.30
C ARG A 102 -13.78 -1.35 23.95
N ILE A 103 -14.17 -1.13 22.69
CA ILE A 103 -15.48 -1.52 22.19
C ILE A 103 -15.45 -3.03 21.94
N ASP A 104 -16.44 -3.77 22.45
CA ASP A 104 -16.51 -5.21 22.24
C ASP A 104 -16.75 -5.54 20.75
N THR A 105 -15.91 -6.42 20.23
CA THR A 105 -16.01 -6.96 18.86
C THR A 105 -16.00 -8.48 18.85
N SER A 106 -16.36 -9.11 19.97
CA SER A 106 -16.34 -10.56 20.11
C SER A 106 -17.26 -11.27 19.10
N HIS A 107 -18.36 -10.60 18.71
CA HIS A 107 -19.32 -11.04 17.71
C HIS A 107 -18.84 -10.91 16.25
N PHE A 108 -17.69 -10.28 16.00
CA PHE A 108 -17.16 -10.18 14.66
C PHE A 108 -16.74 -11.56 14.13
N LEU A 109 -17.11 -11.85 12.89
CA LEU A 109 -16.70 -13.06 12.21
C LEU A 109 -15.18 -13.02 12.02
N ARG A 110 -14.48 -13.93 12.71
CA ARG A 110 -13.07 -14.19 12.43
C ARG A 110 -12.99 -14.79 11.03
N ALA A 111 -12.35 -14.08 10.10
CA ALA A 111 -11.94 -14.70 8.86
C ALA A 111 -11.08 -15.93 9.20
N PRO A 112 -11.28 -17.08 8.52
CA PRO A 112 -10.43 -18.24 8.74
C PRO A 112 -8.98 -17.80 8.58
N ARG A 113 -8.13 -18.14 9.56
CA ARG A 113 -6.68 -17.90 9.45
C ARG A 113 -6.25 -18.55 8.13
N GLY A 114 -5.50 -17.78 7.34
CA GLY A 114 -5.20 -18.09 5.94
C GLY A 114 -4.87 -19.56 5.71
N ARG A 115 -5.29 -20.04 4.53
CA ARG A 115 -5.08 -21.40 4.03
C ARG A 115 -3.73 -21.96 4.54
N PRO A 116 -3.69 -23.16 5.14
CA PRO A 116 -2.44 -23.73 5.62
C PRO A 116 -1.38 -23.63 4.53
N LYS A 117 -0.23 -23.04 4.84
CA LYS A 117 0.94 -23.04 3.96
C LYS A 117 1.50 -24.46 3.93
N GLY A 118 0.80 -25.37 3.28
CA GLY A 118 1.14 -26.79 3.20
C GLY A 118 1.07 -27.27 1.76
N ALA A 119 2.21 -27.78 1.26
CA ALA A 119 2.36 -28.61 0.08
C ALA A 119 1.70 -28.11 -1.22
N LEU A 120 2.18 -26.98 -1.76
CA LEU A 120 2.25 -26.92 -3.22
C LEU A 120 3.29 -27.99 -3.57
N GLY A 121 2.84 -29.07 -4.22
CA GLY A 121 3.68 -30.17 -4.69
C GLY A 121 4.81 -29.67 -5.60
N ASN A 122 5.51 -30.60 -6.27
CA ASN A 122 6.63 -30.25 -7.14
C ASN A 122 6.23 -29.10 -8.10
N ARG A 123 6.89 -27.95 -7.96
CA ARG A 123 6.62 -26.74 -8.75
C ARG A 123 7.42 -26.72 -10.06
N LEU A 124 8.39 -27.63 -10.19
CA LEU A 124 9.23 -27.76 -11.36
C LEU A 124 8.57 -28.67 -12.41
N VAL A 125 7.37 -28.28 -12.84
CA VAL A 125 6.51 -29.03 -13.74
C VAL A 125 5.97 -28.13 -14.85
N LEU A 126 5.46 -28.73 -15.91
CA LEU A 126 4.71 -28.00 -16.92
C LEU A 126 3.35 -27.59 -16.34
N GLY A 127 3.11 -26.29 -16.23
CA GLY A 127 1.81 -25.74 -15.87
C GLY A 127 1.03 -25.27 -17.10
N SER A 128 -0.02 -24.51 -16.85
CA SER A 128 -0.83 -23.83 -17.85
C SER A 128 -0.88 -22.31 -17.61
N PRO A 129 -1.22 -21.51 -18.64
CA PRO A 129 -1.48 -20.07 -18.46
C PRO A 129 -2.62 -19.75 -17.48
N ALA A 130 -3.46 -20.72 -17.11
CA ALA A 130 -4.55 -20.51 -16.14
C ALA A 130 -4.08 -20.59 -14.67
N ASP A 131 -2.95 -21.26 -14.40
CA ASP A 131 -2.47 -21.52 -13.03
C ASP A 131 -1.85 -20.27 -12.35
N GLY A 132 -1.65 -19.21 -13.13
CA GLY A 132 -1.00 -17.99 -12.68
C GLY A 132 0.52 -18.14 -12.55
N ARG A 133 1.22 -17.01 -12.60
CA ARG A 133 2.69 -17.00 -12.61
C ARG A 133 3.24 -17.32 -11.22
N ILE A 134 4.10 -18.34 -11.13
CA ILE A 134 4.86 -18.63 -9.92
C ILE A 134 5.96 -17.56 -9.75
N PRO A 135 6.09 -16.93 -8.57
CA PRO A 135 7.17 -15.99 -8.31
C PRO A 135 8.55 -16.64 -8.48
N GLY A 136 9.47 -15.96 -9.17
CA GLY A 136 10.81 -16.48 -9.47
C GLY A 136 11.61 -16.89 -8.23
N GLU A 137 11.45 -16.19 -7.10
CA GLU A 137 12.08 -16.57 -5.82
C GLU A 137 11.67 -17.97 -5.35
N ARG A 138 10.43 -18.40 -5.62
CA ARG A 138 9.97 -19.75 -5.29
C ARG A 138 10.63 -20.76 -6.22
N LEU A 139 10.64 -20.51 -7.53
CA LEU A 139 11.29 -21.39 -8.50
C LEU A 139 12.79 -21.55 -8.22
N ARG A 140 13.49 -20.47 -7.88
CA ARG A 140 14.90 -20.52 -7.48
C ARG A 140 15.09 -21.48 -6.31
N ARG A 141 14.28 -21.37 -5.26
CA ARG A 141 14.37 -22.26 -4.09
C ARG A 141 14.20 -23.73 -4.46
N GLU A 142 13.27 -24.04 -5.35
CA GLU A 142 13.04 -25.41 -5.82
C GLU A 142 14.21 -25.92 -6.66
N LEU A 143 14.77 -25.10 -7.55
CA LEU A 143 15.96 -25.46 -8.34
C LEU A 143 17.15 -25.77 -7.44
N LEU A 144 17.40 -24.93 -6.43
CA LEU A 144 18.47 -25.17 -5.45
C LEU A 144 18.20 -26.44 -4.62
N GLY A 145 16.95 -26.66 -4.21
CA GLY A 145 16.54 -27.88 -3.53
C GLY A 145 16.69 -29.15 -4.39
N ALA A 146 16.64 -29.00 -5.71
CA ALA A 146 16.87 -30.07 -6.69
C ALA A 146 18.37 -30.25 -7.04
N GLY A 147 19.29 -29.52 -6.41
CA GLY A 147 20.73 -29.66 -6.62
C GLY A 147 21.29 -28.87 -7.81
N ILE A 148 20.52 -27.94 -8.38
CA ILE A 148 21.04 -27.03 -9.41
C ILE A 148 22.01 -26.03 -8.75
N GLU A 149 23.20 -25.89 -9.32
CA GLU A 149 24.21 -24.96 -8.83
C GLU A 149 23.70 -23.50 -8.88
N GLU A 150 23.99 -22.73 -7.83
CA GLU A 150 23.65 -21.30 -7.79
C GLU A 150 24.69 -20.43 -8.53
N SER A 151 24.83 -20.68 -9.83
CA SER A 151 25.70 -19.93 -10.74
C SER A 151 24.93 -19.47 -11.98
N CYS A 152 25.38 -18.36 -12.57
CA CYS A 152 24.79 -17.85 -13.80
C CYS A 152 25.07 -18.83 -14.94
N ALA A 153 24.01 -19.34 -15.57
CA ALA A 153 24.11 -20.29 -16.68
C ALA A 153 24.75 -19.73 -17.97
N ILE A 154 25.03 -18.42 -18.03
CA ILE A 154 25.69 -17.77 -19.18
C ILE A 154 27.15 -17.43 -18.87
N CYS A 155 27.41 -16.72 -17.77
CA CYS A 155 28.76 -16.19 -17.46
C CYS A 155 29.43 -16.85 -16.24
N GLY A 156 28.77 -17.80 -15.58
CA GLY A 156 29.30 -18.48 -14.40
C GLY A 156 29.35 -17.65 -13.12
N THR A 157 28.92 -16.38 -13.14
CA THR A 157 28.88 -15.55 -11.93
C THR A 157 28.04 -16.21 -10.84
N GLY A 158 28.63 -16.42 -9.66
CA GLY A 158 27.97 -17.04 -8.51
C GLY A 158 27.10 -16.05 -7.72
N THR A 159 27.01 -16.31 -6.42
CA THR A 159 26.15 -15.56 -5.48
C THR A 159 26.82 -14.33 -4.85
N GLU A 160 27.98 -13.93 -5.35
CA GLU A 160 28.70 -12.76 -4.87
C GLU A 160 29.15 -11.90 -6.06
N TRP A 161 29.01 -10.59 -5.92
CA TRP A 161 29.52 -9.60 -6.86
C TRP A 161 30.08 -8.42 -6.09
N ASN A 162 31.36 -8.11 -6.33
CA ASN A 162 32.06 -6.99 -5.68
C ASN A 162 31.95 -7.03 -4.13
N GLY A 163 32.17 -8.21 -3.55
CA GLY A 163 32.10 -8.45 -2.10
C GLY A 163 30.69 -8.33 -1.50
N LYS A 164 29.64 -8.30 -2.32
CA LYS A 164 28.24 -8.21 -1.87
C LYS A 164 27.43 -9.40 -2.38
N PRO A 165 26.42 -9.87 -1.60
CA PRO A 165 25.53 -10.92 -2.06
C PRO A 165 24.82 -10.53 -3.36
N LEU A 166 24.95 -11.37 -4.38
CA LEU A 166 24.25 -11.28 -5.64
C LEU A 166 23.18 -12.37 -5.69
N ARG A 167 21.92 -11.96 -5.83
CA ARG A 167 20.82 -12.89 -6.05
C ARG A 167 20.69 -13.18 -7.55
N LEU A 168 20.81 -14.44 -7.95
CA LEU A 168 20.49 -14.86 -9.31
C LEU A 168 18.98 -14.86 -9.55
N GLU A 169 18.59 -14.52 -10.77
CA GLU A 169 17.21 -14.45 -11.25
C GLU A 169 16.87 -15.72 -12.05
N VAL A 170 15.61 -16.16 -11.97
CA VAL A 170 15.11 -17.29 -12.77
C VAL A 170 14.66 -16.76 -14.12
N ASP A 171 15.20 -17.34 -15.18
CA ASP A 171 14.79 -17.11 -16.57
C ASP A 171 14.18 -18.39 -17.17
N HIS A 172 13.13 -18.20 -17.97
CA HIS A 172 12.48 -19.24 -18.76
C HIS A 172 13.07 -19.19 -20.17
N ARG A 173 13.75 -20.24 -20.60
CA ARG A 173 14.46 -20.28 -21.90
C ARG A 173 13.53 -20.01 -23.08
N ASN A 174 12.30 -20.53 -23.04
CA ASN A 174 11.28 -20.30 -24.06
C ASN A 174 10.46 -19.01 -23.85
N GLY A 175 10.61 -18.31 -22.71
CA GLY A 175 9.79 -17.14 -22.34
C GLY A 175 8.38 -17.44 -21.82
N ASP A 176 7.98 -18.71 -21.80
CA ASP A 176 6.67 -19.15 -21.33
C ASP A 176 6.70 -19.35 -19.82
N TRP A 177 6.13 -18.38 -19.11
CA TRP A 177 6.18 -18.31 -17.64
C TRP A 177 5.46 -19.46 -16.92
N TRP A 178 4.65 -20.24 -17.64
CA TRP A 178 3.95 -21.42 -17.11
C TRP A 178 4.75 -22.72 -17.26
N ASP A 179 5.79 -22.76 -18.11
CA ASP A 179 6.64 -23.94 -18.28
C ASP A 179 7.78 -23.93 -17.25
N ASN A 180 7.50 -24.46 -16.06
CA ASN A 180 8.45 -24.48 -14.95
C ASN A 180 9.30 -25.75 -14.90
N ARG A 181 9.34 -26.56 -15.96
CA ARG A 181 10.19 -27.76 -16.00
C ARG A 181 11.67 -27.35 -15.81
N PRO A 182 12.49 -28.12 -15.06
CA PRO A 182 13.89 -27.77 -14.81
C PRO A 182 14.69 -27.53 -16.09
N SER A 183 14.41 -28.29 -17.15
CA SER A 183 15.04 -28.15 -18.47
C SER A 183 14.79 -26.79 -19.13
N ASN A 184 13.66 -26.14 -18.83
CA ASN A 184 13.30 -24.83 -19.36
C ASN A 184 13.77 -23.67 -18.47
N LEU A 185 14.13 -23.94 -17.21
CA LEU A 185 14.58 -22.92 -16.28
C LEU A 185 16.11 -22.79 -16.31
N ARG A 186 16.60 -21.58 -16.05
CA ARG A 186 18.02 -21.32 -15.75
C ARG A 186 18.16 -20.17 -14.76
N LEU A 187 19.23 -20.20 -13.98
CA LEU A 187 19.61 -19.09 -13.12
C LEU A 187 20.53 -18.14 -13.90
N LEU A 188 20.24 -16.85 -13.90
CA LEU A 188 21.03 -15.82 -14.56
C LEU A 188 21.37 -14.70 -13.58
N CYS A 189 22.56 -14.12 -13.72
CA CYS A 189 22.87 -12.87 -13.04
C CYS A 189 22.04 -11.72 -13.66
N PRO A 190 21.80 -10.61 -12.93
CA PRO A 190 20.99 -9.50 -13.43
C PRO A 190 21.49 -8.93 -14.78
N ASN A 191 22.81 -8.95 -15.00
CA ASN A 191 23.42 -8.44 -16.23
C ASN A 191 23.13 -9.37 -17.43
N CYS A 192 23.34 -10.68 -17.26
CA CYS A 192 23.04 -11.67 -18.31
C CYS A 192 21.54 -11.79 -18.56
N HIS A 193 20.71 -11.66 -17.53
CA HIS A 193 19.26 -11.68 -17.71
C HIS A 193 18.78 -10.45 -18.49
N ALA A 194 19.34 -9.26 -18.23
CA ALA A 194 18.96 -8.03 -18.92
C ALA A 194 19.16 -8.08 -20.44
N VAL A 195 20.06 -8.94 -20.94
CA VAL A 195 20.33 -9.08 -22.37
C VAL A 195 19.52 -10.18 -23.05
N THR A 196 18.71 -10.98 -22.34
CA THR A 196 17.87 -12.00 -22.98
C THR A 196 16.70 -11.39 -23.76
N ASP A 197 16.25 -12.08 -24.81
CA ASP A 197 15.07 -11.66 -25.58
C ASP A 197 13.77 -11.72 -24.76
N THR A 198 13.75 -12.53 -23.71
CA THR A 198 12.63 -12.71 -22.78
C THR A 198 12.59 -11.66 -21.67
N TYR A 199 13.64 -10.84 -21.52
CA TYR A 199 13.80 -9.96 -20.37
C TYR A 199 12.63 -9.00 -20.20
N ARG A 200 11.97 -9.06 -19.04
CA ARG A 200 10.79 -8.23 -18.70
C ARG A 200 9.71 -8.20 -19.79
N GLY A 201 9.54 -9.31 -20.53
CA GLY A 201 8.56 -9.42 -21.60
C GLY A 201 8.91 -8.68 -22.88
N ARG A 202 10.21 -8.44 -23.14
CA ARG A 202 10.71 -7.83 -24.39
C ARG A 202 10.20 -8.57 -25.63
N ASN A 203 10.18 -9.90 -25.62
CA ASN A 203 9.62 -10.74 -26.70
C ASN A 203 8.12 -10.56 -26.95
N ARG A 204 7.35 -9.94 -26.05
CA ARG A 204 5.90 -9.69 -26.26
C ARG A 204 5.61 -8.49 -27.14
N ARG A 205 6.62 -7.67 -27.47
CA ARG A 205 6.45 -6.47 -28.31
C ARG A 205 6.48 -6.74 -29.81
N GLY A 206 6.77 -7.98 -30.23
CA GLY A 206 6.80 -8.39 -31.64
C GLY A 206 5.54 -9.11 -32.14
N ALA A 207 4.53 -9.28 -31.29
CA ALA A 207 3.22 -9.79 -31.67
C ALA A 207 2.23 -8.61 -31.77
N ALA A 208 2.38 -7.80 -32.81
CA ALA A 208 1.42 -6.79 -33.23
C ALA A 208 1.33 -6.84 -34.76
#